data_AF-A0A1Q3LX93-F1
#
_entry.id   AF-A0A1Q3LX93-F1
#
_cell.length_a   1.000
_cell.length_b   1.000
_cell.length_c   1.000
_cell.angle_alpha   90.00
_cell.angle_beta   90.00
_cell.angle_gamma   90.00
#
_symmetry.space_group_name_H-M   'P 1'
#
loop_
_entity.id
_entity.type
_entity.pdbx_description
1 polymer ?
#
loop_
_entity_poly.entity_id
_entity_poly.type
_entity_poly.pdbx_seq_one_letter_code
_entity_poly.pdbx_strand_id
1 'polypeptide(L)'
;KKYVYQELYDSTQTVAKQHSEKNKFKLIGSYQGSSSAVISLNATNVARGSVVVMAGGTRLTEGSDYTVDYISGTVTIINQSIIDAGTNVSVSLEDQTLFSTQRKTLTGLNLSYELSKNFNIGATIMHLSEMPLTTKTAFGNESVNNTLFGLNLSYTGKSDWLTNLVDKLPFVNATQPSQITFTGEFAQLIAGHAKNKYGNYSYLDDFESTKSLIDIMSPSSWTLASTPYDNSAKALFPEGGLSNNIDYGKNRALISWFSVARLFTQRNSSTTPQHIKNDKDQLSNHFVRQINESEIYPNRTIPTTDVSTISGLNLSFYPTQRGPYNLDATNIGTDGSLSNPSKRWGGIMRKLETTDFETANIGYIEFWMLDPFVYDTTAVQRANAGGDLYFNLGNVSEDILKDGKKFFENGLPINGDASTVEETVWGKVPKRQSTVIAFDDSNGAASRKLQDVGLNGLSKDEEFKFPTYTNYLTTLRQKL
;
A
#
# COMPACT_ATOMS: atom_id res chain seq x y z
N LYS A 1 6.95 -38.33 9.89
CA LYS A 1 7.41 -37.07 10.52
C LYS A 1 8.11 -36.12 9.55
N LYS A 2 9.14 -36.53 8.78
CA LYS A 2 9.89 -35.64 7.85
C LYS A 2 9.07 -35.00 6.71
N TYR A 3 8.03 -35.66 6.22
CA TYR A 3 7.22 -35.21 5.08
C TYR A 3 5.80 -34.75 5.44
N VAL A 4 5.40 -34.92 6.70
CA VAL A 4 4.05 -34.53 7.16
C VAL A 4 4.09 -33.06 7.50
N TYR A 5 3.45 -32.24 6.67
CA TYR A 5 3.37 -30.79 6.82
C TYR A 5 2.02 -30.41 7.44
N GLN A 6 1.90 -30.69 8.74
CA GLN A 6 0.66 -30.48 9.50
C GLN A 6 0.37 -28.98 9.68
N GLU A 7 1.43 -28.19 9.80
CA GLU A 7 1.40 -26.73 9.98
C GLU A 7 0.68 -26.01 8.83
N LEU A 8 0.60 -26.64 7.66
CA LEU A 8 -0.19 -26.14 6.53
C LEU A 8 -1.70 -26.11 6.82
N TYR A 9 -2.19 -26.96 7.72
CA TYR A 9 -3.62 -27.16 8.00
C TYR A 9 -4.08 -26.64 9.36
N ASP A 10 -3.18 -26.57 10.35
CA ASP A 10 -3.53 -26.16 11.72
C ASP A 10 -2.98 -24.78 12.12
N SER A 11 -2.14 -24.18 11.29
CA SER A 11 -1.46 -22.90 11.56
C SER A 11 -1.73 -21.87 10.46
N THR A 12 -1.39 -20.61 10.72
CA THR A 12 -1.49 -19.56 9.71
C THR A 12 -0.44 -19.75 8.60
N GLN A 13 -0.70 -19.19 7.43
CA GLN A 13 0.21 -19.30 6.29
C GLN A 13 1.63 -18.78 6.62
N THR A 14 1.72 -17.71 7.40
CA THR A 14 2.99 -17.09 7.81
C THR A 14 3.83 -18.04 8.67
N VAL A 15 3.20 -18.68 9.67
CA VAL A 15 3.86 -19.67 10.53
C VAL A 15 4.27 -20.89 9.71
N ALA A 16 3.38 -21.41 8.86
CA ALA A 16 3.68 -22.56 8.01
C ALA A 16 4.93 -22.27 7.13
N LYS A 17 5.01 -21.10 6.50
CA LYS A 17 6.16 -20.69 5.67
C LYS A 17 7.49 -20.70 6.42
N GLN A 18 7.52 -20.42 7.73
CA GLN A 18 8.75 -20.44 8.54
C GLN A 18 9.33 -21.86 8.67
N HIS A 19 8.52 -22.90 8.50
CA HIS A 19 8.93 -24.30 8.43
C HIS A 19 9.50 -24.68 7.05
N SER A 20 10.57 -24.00 6.67
CA SER A 20 11.27 -24.14 5.38
C SER A 20 11.74 -25.59 5.09
N GLU A 21 11.99 -26.38 6.12
CA GLU A 21 12.38 -27.78 6.00
C GLU A 21 11.31 -28.67 5.39
N LYS A 22 10.02 -28.33 5.60
CA LYS A 22 8.85 -29.05 5.05
C LYS A 22 8.24 -28.36 3.82
N ASN A 23 8.41 -27.04 3.68
CA ASN A 23 7.92 -26.25 2.55
C ASN A 23 8.75 -26.46 1.26
N LYS A 24 8.75 -27.70 0.74
CA LYS A 24 9.56 -28.12 -0.42
C LYS A 24 8.74 -28.76 -1.54
N PHE A 25 7.45 -29.00 -1.32
CA PHE A 25 6.56 -29.58 -2.31
C PHE A 25 6.12 -28.50 -3.30
N LYS A 26 6.40 -28.73 -4.59
CA LYS A 26 5.97 -27.86 -5.69
C LYS A 26 5.09 -28.66 -6.63
N LEU A 27 3.91 -28.16 -6.94
CA LEU A 27 3.05 -28.71 -7.98
C LEU A 27 3.23 -27.85 -9.23
N ILE A 28 3.85 -28.42 -10.25
CA ILE A 28 4.07 -27.77 -11.54
C ILE A 28 3.16 -28.45 -12.54
N GLY A 29 2.35 -27.66 -13.24
CA GLY A 29 1.46 -28.13 -14.28
C GLY A 29 1.43 -27.15 -15.43
N SER A 30 1.18 -27.65 -16.64
CA SER A 30 0.88 -26.86 -17.82
C SER A 30 -0.60 -27.03 -18.17
N TYR A 31 -1.25 -25.95 -18.59
CA TYR A 31 -2.58 -26.00 -19.19
C TYR A 31 -2.55 -25.31 -20.54
N GLN A 32 -3.43 -25.72 -21.45
CA GLN A 32 -3.59 -25.10 -22.76
C GLN A 32 -5.04 -24.63 -22.90
N GLY A 33 -5.23 -23.45 -23.51
CA GLY A 33 -6.57 -22.95 -23.85
C GLY A 33 -7.25 -23.80 -24.92
N SER A 34 -8.56 -23.62 -25.10
CA SER A 34 -9.41 -24.45 -25.97
C SER A 34 -9.21 -24.25 -27.48
N SER A 35 -8.38 -23.29 -27.92
CA SER A 35 -8.13 -23.03 -29.34
C SER A 35 -6.86 -23.74 -29.80
N SER A 36 -7.01 -24.79 -30.60
CA SER A 36 -5.90 -25.62 -31.10
C SER A 36 -5.09 -24.95 -32.20
N ALA A 37 -5.67 -23.99 -32.93
CA ALA A 37 -5.04 -23.35 -34.09
C ALA A 37 -4.63 -21.90 -33.86
N VAL A 38 -5.09 -21.26 -32.79
CA VAL A 38 -4.90 -19.82 -32.55
C VAL A 38 -4.04 -19.58 -31.32
N ILE A 39 -2.92 -18.90 -31.52
CA ILE A 39 -1.95 -18.52 -30.50
C ILE A 39 -2.06 -17.02 -30.28
N SER A 40 -2.45 -16.61 -29.06
CA SER A 40 -2.40 -15.20 -28.68
C SER A 40 -0.96 -14.81 -28.32
N LEU A 41 -0.49 -13.71 -28.89
CA LEU A 41 0.83 -13.14 -28.64
C LEU A 41 0.90 -12.31 -27.36
N ASN A 42 -0.25 -12.03 -26.72
CA ASN A 42 -0.38 -11.12 -25.57
C ASN A 42 0.22 -9.72 -25.79
N ALA A 43 0.39 -9.30 -27.04
CA ALA A 43 0.93 -8.01 -27.45
C ALA A 43 0.00 -7.37 -28.47
N THR A 44 -0.25 -6.06 -28.38
CA THR A 44 -1.07 -5.31 -29.34
C THR A 44 -0.18 -4.46 -30.22
N ASN A 45 -0.53 -4.28 -31.50
CA ASN A 45 0.26 -3.53 -32.47
C ASN A 45 1.68 -4.08 -32.65
N VAL A 46 1.78 -5.38 -32.88
CA VAL A 46 3.06 -6.06 -33.12
C VAL A 46 3.69 -5.53 -34.41
N ALA A 47 5.01 -5.30 -34.41
CA ALA A 47 5.71 -4.82 -35.59
C ALA A 47 5.58 -5.83 -36.75
N ARG A 48 5.12 -5.36 -37.92
CA ARG A 48 4.95 -6.21 -39.11
C ARG A 48 6.27 -6.90 -39.49
N GLY A 49 6.22 -8.22 -39.70
CA GLY A 49 7.39 -9.04 -40.05
C GLY A 49 8.33 -9.41 -38.89
N SER A 50 8.01 -9.01 -37.64
CA SER A 50 8.80 -9.38 -36.46
C SER A 50 8.45 -10.77 -35.91
N VAL A 51 7.31 -11.33 -36.31
CA VAL A 51 6.80 -12.60 -35.77
C VAL A 51 7.51 -13.77 -36.45
N VAL A 52 8.27 -14.53 -35.66
CA VAL A 52 8.94 -15.75 -36.09
C VAL A 52 8.29 -16.94 -35.39
N VAL A 53 7.65 -17.81 -36.18
CA VAL A 53 7.03 -19.04 -35.69
C VAL A 53 7.93 -20.23 -36.03
N MET A 54 8.20 -21.07 -35.04
CA MET A 54 8.94 -22.32 -35.22
C MET A 54 8.09 -23.50 -34.72
N ALA A 55 8.09 -24.59 -35.45
CA ALA A 55 7.48 -25.86 -35.04
C ALA A 55 8.51 -26.98 -35.13
N GLY A 56 8.74 -27.71 -34.02
CA GLY A 56 9.68 -28.83 -34.00
C GLY A 56 11.12 -28.47 -34.38
N GLY A 57 11.52 -27.21 -34.20
CA GLY A 57 12.85 -26.70 -34.57
C GLY A 57 12.95 -26.13 -36.00
N THR A 58 11.90 -26.24 -36.82
CA THR A 58 11.86 -25.69 -38.18
C THR A 58 11.09 -24.37 -38.18
N ARG A 59 11.62 -23.34 -38.86
CA ARG A 59 10.93 -22.06 -39.05
C ARG A 59 9.78 -22.24 -40.04
N LEU A 60 8.58 -21.81 -39.66
CA LEU A 60 7.39 -21.82 -40.50
C LEU A 60 7.35 -20.61 -41.43
N THR A 61 6.62 -20.73 -42.54
CA THR A 61 6.48 -19.64 -43.52
C THR A 61 5.15 -18.90 -43.33
N GLU A 62 5.21 -17.60 -43.08
CA GLU A 62 4.01 -16.74 -43.00
C GLU A 62 3.26 -16.75 -44.35
N GLY A 63 1.94 -16.87 -44.29
CA GLY A 63 1.04 -16.97 -45.45
C GLY A 63 0.82 -18.39 -45.98
N SER A 64 1.73 -19.33 -45.70
CA SER A 64 1.58 -20.75 -46.07
C SER A 64 1.25 -21.61 -44.85
N ASP A 65 2.09 -21.52 -43.80
CA ASP A 65 1.97 -22.36 -42.61
C ASP A 65 1.17 -21.70 -41.49
N TYR A 66 1.20 -20.36 -41.42
CA TYR A 66 0.47 -19.56 -40.44
C TYR A 66 0.13 -18.16 -40.98
N THR A 67 -0.88 -17.51 -40.40
CA THR A 67 -1.19 -16.09 -40.59
C THR A 67 -1.03 -15.33 -39.28
N VAL A 68 -0.74 -14.03 -39.38
CA VAL A 68 -0.61 -13.12 -38.24
C VAL A 68 -1.57 -11.97 -38.39
N ASP A 69 -2.40 -11.74 -37.38
CA ASP A 69 -3.07 -10.47 -37.17
C ASP A 69 -2.20 -9.59 -36.27
N TYR A 70 -1.49 -8.64 -36.90
CA TYR A 70 -0.58 -7.73 -36.24
C TYR A 70 -1.26 -6.68 -35.35
N ILE A 71 -2.55 -6.42 -35.59
CA ILE A 71 -3.31 -5.45 -34.79
C ILE A 71 -3.75 -6.12 -33.49
N SER A 72 -4.41 -7.27 -33.61
CA SER A 72 -4.91 -8.03 -32.44
C SER A 72 -3.84 -8.87 -31.75
N GLY A 73 -2.68 -9.07 -32.36
CA GLY A 73 -1.60 -9.87 -31.79
C GLY A 73 -1.92 -11.35 -31.77
N THR A 74 -2.42 -11.89 -32.88
CA THR A 74 -2.88 -13.27 -32.95
C THR A 74 -2.22 -14.02 -34.09
N VAL A 75 -1.68 -15.20 -33.83
CA VAL A 75 -1.13 -16.11 -34.84
C VAL A 75 -2.09 -17.27 -35.05
N THR A 76 -2.49 -17.52 -36.30
CA THR A 76 -3.31 -18.68 -36.66
C THR A 76 -2.47 -19.67 -37.46
N ILE A 77 -2.30 -20.88 -36.96
CA ILE A 77 -1.65 -21.96 -37.70
C ILE A 77 -2.64 -22.50 -38.74
N ILE A 78 -2.22 -22.56 -39.99
CA ILE A 78 -3.03 -23.02 -41.13
C ILE A 78 -2.61 -24.43 -41.55
N ASN A 79 -1.35 -24.78 -41.34
CA ASN A 79 -0.82 -26.10 -41.69
C ASN A 79 -1.41 -27.19 -40.76
N GLN A 80 -2.39 -27.91 -41.28
CA GLN A 80 -3.12 -28.95 -40.55
C GLN A 80 -2.22 -30.08 -40.04
N SER A 81 -1.13 -30.38 -40.76
CA SER A 81 -0.18 -31.43 -40.35
C SER A 81 0.51 -31.09 -39.03
N ILE A 82 0.76 -29.81 -38.76
CA ILE A 82 1.38 -29.34 -37.51
C ILE A 82 0.38 -29.42 -36.35
N ILE A 83 -0.88 -29.06 -36.63
CA ILE A 83 -1.99 -29.10 -35.67
C ILE A 83 -2.28 -30.55 -35.26
N ASP A 84 -2.46 -31.43 -36.24
CA ASP A 84 -2.81 -32.84 -36.01
C ASP A 84 -1.67 -33.63 -35.36
N ALA A 85 -0.42 -33.28 -35.68
CA ALA A 85 0.75 -33.88 -35.06
C ALA A 85 0.98 -33.40 -33.60
N GLY A 86 0.26 -32.37 -33.15
CA GLY A 86 0.46 -31.79 -31.81
C GLY A 86 1.88 -31.29 -31.58
N THR A 87 2.55 -30.81 -32.64
CA THR A 87 3.95 -30.39 -32.55
C THR A 87 4.05 -29.11 -31.73
N ASN A 88 5.04 -29.03 -30.83
CA ASN A 88 5.25 -27.83 -30.05
C ASN A 88 5.61 -26.63 -30.95
N VAL A 89 4.84 -25.55 -30.84
CA VAL A 89 5.02 -24.31 -31.60
C VAL A 89 5.54 -23.22 -30.67
N SER A 90 6.69 -22.65 -31.00
CA SER A 90 7.25 -21.48 -30.30
C SER A 90 7.15 -20.25 -31.18
N VAL A 91 6.67 -19.14 -30.62
CA VAL A 91 6.57 -17.87 -31.33
C VAL A 91 7.48 -16.83 -30.65
N SER A 92 8.29 -16.15 -31.45
CA SER A 92 9.08 -14.99 -31.03
C SER A 92 8.56 -13.75 -31.75
N LEU A 93 8.55 -12.61 -31.07
CA LEU A 93 8.08 -11.34 -31.64
C LEU A 93 8.86 -10.16 -31.05
N GLU A 94 8.86 -9.06 -31.80
CA GLU A 94 9.35 -7.76 -31.31
C GLU A 94 8.14 -6.92 -30.88
N ASP A 95 8.07 -6.60 -29.60
CA ASP A 95 6.98 -5.80 -29.04
C ASP A 95 7.39 -4.33 -28.90
N GLN A 96 6.62 -3.43 -29.51
CA GLN A 96 6.81 -1.99 -29.40
C GLN A 96 6.05 -1.42 -28.19
N THR A 97 6.25 -2.00 -27.01
CA THR A 97 5.59 -1.49 -25.81
C THR A 97 6.03 -0.05 -25.53
N LEU A 98 5.06 0.86 -25.45
CA LEU A 98 5.28 2.29 -25.16
C LEU A 98 5.77 2.56 -23.72
N PHE A 99 5.90 1.52 -22.89
CA PHE A 99 6.19 1.62 -21.46
C PHE A 99 7.60 1.14 -21.07
N SER A 100 8.48 0.80 -22.01
CA SER A 100 9.88 0.50 -21.68
C SER A 100 10.61 1.76 -21.24
N THR A 101 10.80 1.91 -19.93
CA THR A 101 11.52 3.05 -19.33
C THR A 101 13.04 2.97 -19.55
N GLN A 102 13.58 1.77 -19.78
CA GLN A 102 15.00 1.55 -19.98
C GLN A 102 15.41 1.90 -21.42
N ARG A 103 16.41 2.78 -21.57
CA ARG A 103 16.92 3.16 -22.88
C ARG A 103 17.80 2.04 -23.45
N LYS A 104 17.46 1.57 -24.66
CA LYS A 104 18.22 0.56 -25.41
C LYS A 104 18.85 1.21 -26.65
N THR A 105 20.08 0.85 -26.95
CA THR A 105 20.82 1.29 -28.14
C THR A 105 21.38 0.08 -28.87
N LEU A 106 20.88 -0.16 -30.07
CA LEU A 106 21.38 -1.20 -30.97
C LEU A 106 22.15 -0.54 -32.12
N THR A 107 23.43 -0.84 -32.24
CA THR A 107 24.28 -0.39 -33.34
C THR A 107 24.90 -1.58 -34.02
N GLY A 108 24.89 -1.63 -35.35
CA GLY A 108 25.49 -2.76 -36.06
C GLY A 108 25.83 -2.45 -37.50
N LEU A 109 26.63 -3.32 -38.08
CA LEU A 109 27.03 -3.33 -39.48
C LEU A 109 26.83 -4.74 -40.02
N ASN A 110 26.16 -4.86 -41.17
CA ASN A 110 26.07 -6.09 -41.92
C ASN A 110 26.70 -5.88 -43.30
N LEU A 111 27.68 -6.71 -43.64
CA LEU A 111 28.36 -6.73 -44.92
C LEU A 111 27.91 -7.99 -45.66
N SER A 112 27.38 -7.85 -46.86
CA SER A 112 27.04 -8.98 -47.73
C SER A 112 27.73 -8.79 -49.08
N TYR A 113 28.37 -9.84 -49.57
CA TYR A 113 29.10 -9.86 -50.81
C TYR A 113 28.64 -11.04 -51.67
N GLU A 114 28.11 -10.73 -52.84
CA GLU A 114 27.71 -11.71 -53.85
C GLU A 114 28.94 -12.10 -54.69
N LEU A 115 29.55 -13.23 -54.35
CA LEU A 115 30.70 -13.77 -55.07
C LEU A 115 30.30 -14.29 -56.46
N SER A 116 29.06 -14.80 -56.59
CA SER A 116 28.46 -15.20 -57.86
C SER A 116 26.94 -15.20 -57.74
N LYS A 117 26.22 -15.31 -58.87
CA LYS A 117 24.73 -15.39 -58.92
C LYS A 117 24.12 -16.46 -58.01
N ASN A 118 24.94 -17.44 -57.61
CA ASN A 118 24.52 -18.61 -56.85
C ASN A 118 25.21 -18.71 -55.48
N PHE A 119 26.11 -17.78 -55.13
CA PHE A 119 26.89 -17.84 -53.89
C PHE A 119 27.05 -16.46 -53.25
N ASN A 120 26.57 -16.33 -52.02
CA ASN A 120 26.69 -15.13 -51.20
C ASN A 120 27.39 -15.46 -49.87
N ILE A 121 28.24 -14.54 -49.44
CA ILE A 121 28.85 -14.54 -48.11
C ILE A 121 28.54 -13.22 -47.42
N GLY A 122 28.30 -13.26 -46.12
CA GLY A 122 28.15 -12.06 -45.33
C GLY A 122 28.77 -12.19 -43.94
N ALA A 123 28.93 -11.03 -43.31
CA ALA A 123 29.42 -10.86 -41.97
C ALA A 123 28.61 -9.78 -41.26
N THR A 124 28.15 -10.08 -40.06
CA THR A 124 27.37 -9.16 -39.23
C THR A 124 28.12 -8.89 -37.94
N ILE A 125 28.15 -7.63 -37.50
CA ILE A 125 28.52 -7.25 -36.13
C ILE A 125 27.42 -6.33 -35.57
N MET A 126 26.98 -6.61 -34.36
CA MET A 126 25.95 -5.84 -33.67
C MET A 126 26.35 -5.66 -32.22
N HIS A 127 25.98 -4.52 -31.65
CA HIS A 127 26.21 -4.16 -30.27
C HIS A 127 24.92 -3.60 -29.68
N LEU A 128 24.43 -4.25 -28.63
CA LEU A 128 23.24 -3.88 -27.89
C LEU A 128 23.66 -3.43 -26.49
N SER A 129 23.46 -2.15 -26.19
CA SER A 129 23.67 -1.60 -24.86
C SER A 129 22.36 -1.07 -24.28
N GLU A 130 22.08 -1.45 -23.05
CA GLU A 130 21.00 -0.89 -22.27
C GLU A 130 21.54 -0.02 -21.12
N MET A 131 20.87 1.11 -20.86
CA MET A 131 21.24 2.01 -19.78
C MET A 131 20.41 1.69 -18.52
N PRO A 132 21.04 1.41 -17.36
CA PRO A 132 20.31 1.12 -16.13
C PRO A 132 19.56 2.36 -15.62
N LEU A 133 18.35 2.15 -15.10
CA LEU A 133 17.50 3.20 -14.52
C LEU A 133 18.01 3.68 -13.15
N THR A 134 18.55 2.76 -12.36
CA THR A 134 19.01 2.99 -10.99
C THR A 134 20.47 2.60 -10.84
N THR A 135 21.13 3.20 -9.84
CA THR A 135 22.52 2.86 -9.52
C THR A 135 22.65 1.61 -8.65
N LYS A 136 21.56 1.12 -8.05
CA LYS A 136 21.48 -0.22 -7.44
C LYS A 136 20.55 -1.05 -8.32
N THR A 137 21.10 -2.04 -9.01
CA THR A 137 20.34 -2.90 -9.92
C THR A 137 19.99 -4.20 -9.21
N ALA A 138 18.70 -4.49 -9.09
CA ALA A 138 18.21 -5.72 -8.48
C ALA A 138 18.46 -6.93 -9.38
N PHE A 139 18.59 -8.10 -8.77
CA PHE A 139 18.73 -9.37 -9.48
C PHE A 139 17.57 -9.64 -10.43
N GLY A 140 17.88 -9.96 -11.69
CA GLY A 140 16.91 -10.18 -12.77
C GLY A 140 16.59 -8.94 -13.60
N ASN A 141 16.98 -7.75 -13.14
CA ASN A 141 16.78 -6.47 -13.84
C ASN A 141 18.10 -5.88 -14.38
N GLU A 142 19.11 -6.72 -14.58
CA GLU A 142 20.42 -6.29 -15.06
C GLU A 142 20.38 -5.78 -16.51
N SER A 143 20.98 -4.62 -16.74
CA SER A 143 21.12 -4.05 -18.08
C SER A 143 22.21 -4.76 -18.87
N VAL A 144 21.86 -5.24 -20.06
CA VAL A 144 22.80 -5.97 -20.92
C VAL A 144 23.70 -5.02 -21.70
N ASN A 145 24.89 -5.52 -22.04
CA ASN A 145 25.85 -4.85 -22.90
C ASN A 145 26.54 -5.87 -23.80
N ASN A 146 25.81 -6.34 -24.80
CA ASN A 146 26.16 -7.52 -25.59
C ASN A 146 26.70 -7.13 -26.96
N THR A 147 27.72 -7.85 -27.43
CA THR A 147 28.21 -7.75 -28.81
C THR A 147 28.04 -9.08 -29.51
N LEU A 148 27.30 -9.10 -30.61
CA LEU A 148 27.16 -10.26 -31.48
C LEU A 148 28.01 -10.05 -32.72
N PHE A 149 28.75 -11.07 -33.14
CA PHE A 149 29.30 -11.11 -34.49
C PHE A 149 28.95 -12.44 -35.14
N GLY A 150 28.78 -12.45 -36.45
CA GLY A 150 28.40 -13.64 -37.18
C GLY A 150 28.83 -13.61 -38.63
N LEU A 151 28.82 -14.79 -39.24
CA LEU A 151 29.09 -15.05 -40.65
C LEU A 151 27.91 -15.83 -41.22
N ASN A 152 27.47 -15.47 -42.41
CA ASN A 152 26.43 -16.18 -43.12
C ASN A 152 26.90 -16.56 -44.53
N LEU A 153 26.54 -17.76 -44.95
CA LEU A 153 26.88 -18.34 -46.24
C LEU A 153 25.59 -18.85 -46.86
N SER A 154 25.32 -18.48 -48.11
CA SER A 154 24.21 -19.06 -48.86
C SER A 154 24.65 -19.47 -50.26
N TYR A 155 24.31 -20.70 -50.62
CA TYR A 155 24.53 -21.27 -51.95
C TYR A 155 23.22 -21.79 -52.50
N THR A 156 22.89 -21.42 -53.73
CA THR A 156 21.68 -21.87 -54.41
C THR A 156 22.04 -22.36 -55.81
N GLY A 157 21.96 -23.66 -56.04
CA GLY A 157 22.27 -24.29 -57.32
C GLY A 157 21.09 -25.06 -57.90
N LYS A 158 20.93 -25.04 -59.22
CA LYS A 158 19.99 -25.94 -59.91
C LYS A 158 20.66 -27.30 -60.13
N SER A 159 19.91 -28.39 -59.96
CA SER A 159 20.39 -29.76 -60.14
C SER A 159 19.51 -30.52 -61.13
N ASP A 160 19.98 -30.60 -62.37
CA ASP A 160 19.32 -31.39 -63.41
C ASP A 160 19.40 -32.89 -63.10
N TRP A 161 20.44 -33.32 -62.37
CA TRP A 161 20.58 -34.71 -61.94
C TRP A 161 19.45 -35.15 -61.00
N LEU A 162 19.10 -34.32 -60.00
CA LEU A 162 17.96 -34.60 -59.11
C LEU A 162 16.63 -34.56 -59.87
N THR A 163 16.49 -33.60 -60.78
CA THR A 163 15.30 -33.48 -61.64
C THR A 163 15.08 -34.78 -62.43
N ASN A 164 16.13 -35.25 -63.09
CA ASN A 164 16.11 -36.49 -63.88
C ASN A 164 15.94 -37.75 -63.04
N LEU A 165 16.32 -37.73 -61.76
CA LEU A 165 16.10 -38.84 -60.83
C LEU A 165 14.64 -38.92 -60.42
N VAL A 166 14.02 -37.78 -60.10
CA VAL A 166 12.60 -37.69 -59.75
C VAL A 166 11.72 -38.03 -60.95
N ASP A 167 12.11 -37.62 -62.15
CA ASP A 167 11.40 -37.93 -63.41
C ASP A 167 11.40 -39.42 -63.77
N LYS A 168 12.29 -40.22 -63.18
CA LYS A 168 12.33 -41.69 -63.38
C LYS A 168 11.36 -42.46 -62.48
N LEU A 169 10.69 -41.81 -61.54
CA LEU A 169 9.69 -42.47 -60.70
C LEU A 169 8.41 -42.72 -61.51
N PRO A 170 7.84 -43.95 -61.46
CA PRO A 170 6.60 -44.23 -62.16
C PRO A 170 5.48 -43.30 -61.67
N PHE A 171 4.70 -42.77 -62.62
CA PHE A 171 3.59 -41.83 -62.41
C PHE A 171 3.96 -40.37 -62.03
N VAL A 172 5.22 -39.95 -62.19
CA VAL A 172 5.69 -38.57 -61.97
C VAL A 172 6.31 -38.03 -63.26
N ASN A 173 5.95 -36.81 -63.67
CA ASN A 173 6.61 -36.08 -64.77
C ASN A 173 7.19 -34.77 -64.21
N ALA A 174 8.50 -34.73 -63.96
CA ALA A 174 9.18 -33.61 -63.32
C ALA A 174 9.83 -32.69 -64.37
N THR A 175 9.06 -31.72 -64.87
CA THR A 175 9.55 -30.74 -65.87
C THR A 175 10.18 -29.49 -65.28
N GLN A 176 10.01 -29.24 -63.98
CA GLN A 176 10.60 -28.10 -63.29
C GLN A 176 11.99 -28.45 -62.73
N PRO A 177 13.00 -27.56 -62.87
CA PRO A 177 14.35 -27.84 -62.38
C PRO A 177 14.38 -27.91 -60.86
N SER A 178 14.96 -28.98 -60.34
CA SER A 178 15.24 -29.15 -58.92
C SER A 178 16.31 -28.14 -58.47
N GLN A 179 16.17 -27.64 -57.25
CA GLN A 179 17.09 -26.68 -56.66
C GLN A 179 17.65 -27.23 -55.34
N ILE A 180 18.95 -27.07 -55.16
CA ILE A 180 19.63 -27.36 -53.90
C ILE A 180 20.05 -26.01 -53.30
N THR A 181 19.55 -25.75 -52.10
CA THR A 181 19.94 -24.58 -51.32
C THR A 181 20.71 -25.05 -50.10
N PHE A 182 21.88 -24.47 -49.88
CA PHE A 182 22.67 -24.65 -48.67
C PHE A 182 22.83 -23.30 -47.98
N THR A 183 22.44 -23.24 -46.71
CA THR A 183 22.60 -22.07 -45.85
C THR A 183 23.39 -22.46 -44.62
N GLY A 184 24.46 -21.73 -44.33
CA GLY A 184 25.25 -21.87 -43.12
C GLY A 184 25.32 -20.54 -42.38
N GLU A 185 25.07 -20.56 -41.09
CA GLU A 185 25.16 -19.39 -40.22
C GLU A 185 26.02 -19.72 -39.01
N PHE A 186 26.92 -18.81 -38.67
CA PHE A 186 27.69 -18.83 -37.44
C PHE A 186 27.47 -17.50 -36.73
N ALA A 187 27.13 -17.54 -35.45
CA ALA A 187 27.03 -16.34 -34.64
C ALA A 187 27.63 -16.60 -33.26
N GLN A 188 28.42 -15.65 -32.78
CA GLN A 188 28.99 -15.66 -31.44
C GLN A 188 28.55 -14.41 -30.70
N LEU A 189 27.95 -14.64 -29.53
CA LEU A 189 27.56 -13.60 -28.59
C LEU A 189 28.65 -13.44 -27.53
N ILE A 190 29.21 -12.23 -27.45
CA ILE A 190 30.02 -11.79 -26.32
C ILE A 190 29.05 -11.09 -25.36
N ALA A 191 28.63 -11.84 -24.34
CA ALA A 191 27.74 -11.31 -23.32
C ALA A 191 28.50 -10.34 -22.39
N GLY A 192 27.91 -9.20 -22.12
CA GLY A 192 28.44 -8.19 -21.22
C GLY A 192 27.32 -7.51 -20.43
N HIS A 193 27.72 -6.69 -19.46
CA HIS A 193 26.79 -5.99 -18.59
C HIS A 193 27.14 -4.50 -18.57
N ALA A 194 26.13 -3.65 -18.42
CA ALA A 194 26.35 -2.23 -18.27
C ALA A 194 27.11 -1.95 -16.96
N LYS A 195 28.21 -1.19 -17.03
CA LYS A 195 28.98 -0.82 -15.84
C LYS A 195 28.27 0.31 -15.11
N ASN A 196 28.14 0.15 -13.81
CA ASN A 196 27.61 1.19 -12.93
C ASN A 196 28.76 1.92 -12.22
N LYS A 197 28.50 3.11 -11.69
CA LYS A 197 29.46 3.91 -10.90
C LYS A 197 30.03 3.13 -9.71
N TYR A 198 29.27 2.19 -9.16
CA TYR A 198 29.65 1.37 -8.01
C TYR A 198 30.23 0.00 -8.37
N GLY A 199 30.41 -0.33 -9.65
CA GLY A 199 30.97 -1.59 -10.12
C GLY A 199 29.97 -2.51 -10.83
N ASN A 200 30.30 -3.80 -10.90
CA ASN A 200 29.52 -4.84 -11.60
C ASN A 200 28.77 -5.72 -10.59
N TYR A 201 27.92 -5.13 -9.77
CA TYR A 201 27.16 -5.84 -8.75
C TYR A 201 25.68 -5.93 -9.11
N SER A 202 25.11 -7.10 -8.85
CA SER A 202 23.66 -7.30 -8.81
C SER A 202 23.24 -7.51 -7.36
N TYR A 203 22.24 -6.76 -6.92
CA TYR A 203 21.76 -6.78 -5.55
C TYR A 203 20.67 -7.85 -5.42
N LEU A 204 20.95 -8.89 -4.62
CA LEU A 204 19.95 -9.87 -4.25
C LEU A 204 18.90 -9.26 -3.30
N ASP A 205 19.37 -8.46 -2.34
CA ASP A 205 18.55 -7.64 -1.45
C ASP A 205 19.38 -6.42 -1.02
N ASP A 206 18.81 -5.23 -1.11
CA ASP A 206 19.43 -3.98 -0.67
C ASP A 206 18.82 -3.42 0.62
N PHE A 207 17.82 -4.13 1.18
CA PHE A 207 17.02 -3.79 2.34
C PHE A 207 16.25 -2.46 2.25
N GLU A 208 16.26 -1.77 1.11
CA GLU A 208 15.61 -0.44 0.97
C GLU A 208 14.08 -0.55 1.08
N SER A 209 13.52 -1.66 0.60
CA SER A 209 12.06 -1.91 0.61
C SER A 209 11.58 -2.77 1.78
N THR A 210 12.42 -2.97 2.81
CA THR A 210 12.09 -3.85 3.96
C THR A 210 11.21 -3.18 5.00
N LYS A 211 11.08 -1.85 4.93
CA LYS A 211 10.24 -1.06 5.81
C LYS A 211 9.01 -0.56 5.07
N SER A 212 7.85 -0.93 5.58
CA SER A 212 6.57 -0.32 5.21
C SER A 212 6.03 0.42 6.43
N LEU A 213 5.58 1.65 6.23
CA LEU A 213 5.09 2.52 7.30
C LEU A 213 3.58 2.67 7.15
N ILE A 214 2.86 2.47 8.26
CA ILE A 214 1.44 2.80 8.35
C ILE A 214 1.34 4.10 9.15
N ASP A 215 1.00 5.20 8.47
CA ASP A 215 0.86 6.48 9.14
C ASP A 215 -0.38 6.50 10.05
N ILE A 216 -0.16 6.84 11.31
CA ILE A 216 -1.20 6.98 12.33
C ILE A 216 -1.35 8.40 12.88
N MET A 217 -0.65 9.39 12.33
CA MET A 217 -0.60 10.75 12.87
C MET A 217 -1.85 11.58 12.58
N SER A 218 -2.71 11.18 11.64
CA SER A 218 -3.91 11.96 11.27
C SER A 218 -4.89 12.09 12.45
N PRO A 219 -5.11 13.30 13.02
CA PRO A 219 -5.96 13.49 14.19
C PRO A 219 -7.43 13.13 13.95
N SER A 220 -7.93 13.32 12.72
CA SER A 220 -9.32 13.02 12.34
C SER A 220 -9.63 11.51 12.32
N SER A 221 -8.60 10.67 12.27
CA SER A 221 -8.75 9.21 12.36
C SER A 221 -8.86 8.71 13.81
N TRP A 222 -8.65 9.59 14.80
CA TRP A 222 -8.75 9.27 16.23
C TRP A 222 -10.06 9.78 16.81
N THR A 223 -10.62 9.00 17.72
CA THR A 223 -11.82 9.32 18.49
C THR A 223 -11.54 9.20 19.99
N LEU A 224 -12.47 9.67 20.82
CA LEU A 224 -12.35 9.52 22.27
C LEU A 224 -12.31 8.03 22.64
N ALA A 225 -11.39 7.64 23.53
CA ALA A 225 -11.29 6.25 23.95
C ALA A 225 -12.35 5.85 24.99
N SER A 226 -12.73 4.58 24.97
CA SER A 226 -13.36 3.90 26.11
C SER A 226 -12.43 3.90 27.33
N THR A 227 -12.99 3.72 28.53
CA THR A 227 -12.17 3.63 29.74
C THR A 227 -11.28 2.39 29.66
N PRO A 228 -9.95 2.52 29.74
CA PRO A 228 -9.05 1.38 29.64
C PRO A 228 -9.39 0.37 30.74
N TYR A 229 -9.51 -0.90 30.36
CA TYR A 229 -9.84 -1.97 31.28
C TYR A 229 -8.87 -3.13 31.10
N ASP A 230 -8.40 -3.66 32.23
CA ASP A 230 -7.65 -4.90 32.32
C ASP A 230 -8.35 -5.79 33.35
N ASN A 231 -8.44 -7.09 33.08
CA ASN A 231 -9.08 -8.07 33.95
C ASN A 231 -8.13 -8.57 35.06
N SER A 232 -6.97 -7.93 35.26
CA SER A 232 -6.03 -8.28 36.30
C SER A 232 -6.43 -7.72 37.67
N ALA A 233 -6.02 -8.39 38.75
CA ALA A 233 -6.25 -7.91 40.12
C ALA A 233 -5.57 -6.56 40.43
N LYS A 234 -4.73 -6.05 39.52
CA LYS A 234 -4.01 -4.77 39.63
C LYS A 234 -4.45 -3.77 38.53
N ALA A 235 -5.67 -3.93 38.01
CA ALA A 235 -6.22 -3.00 37.03
C ALA A 235 -6.07 -1.54 37.49
N LEU A 236 -5.48 -0.70 36.64
CA LEU A 236 -5.27 0.72 36.94
C LEU A 236 -6.60 1.48 37.06
N PHE A 237 -7.59 1.07 36.26
CA PHE A 237 -8.92 1.66 36.19
C PHE A 237 -10.00 0.56 36.33
N PRO A 238 -10.25 0.06 37.56
CA PRO A 238 -11.22 -1.00 37.79
C PRO A 238 -12.65 -0.59 37.40
N GLU A 239 -12.95 0.71 37.40
CA GLU A 239 -14.23 1.26 36.93
C GLU A 239 -14.50 0.97 35.45
N GLY A 240 -13.48 0.64 34.65
CA GLY A 240 -13.65 0.22 33.26
C GLY A 240 -14.49 -1.06 33.11
N GLY A 241 -14.64 -1.85 34.17
CA GLY A 241 -15.50 -3.04 34.21
C GLY A 241 -17.00 -2.72 34.36
N LEU A 242 -17.35 -1.52 34.81
CA LEU A 242 -18.74 -1.12 35.03
C LEU A 242 -19.49 -0.94 33.71
N SER A 243 -20.78 -1.24 33.71
CA SER A 243 -21.65 -1.09 32.54
C SER A 243 -22.94 -0.39 32.95
N ASN A 244 -23.41 0.53 32.12
CA ASN A 244 -24.56 1.40 32.37
C ASN A 244 -24.49 2.08 33.76
N ASN A 245 -23.29 2.56 34.13
CA ASN A 245 -23.02 3.26 35.39
C ASN A 245 -22.13 4.48 35.15
N ILE A 246 -22.49 5.62 35.75
CA ILE A 246 -21.78 6.90 35.66
C ILE A 246 -20.34 6.87 36.18
N ASP A 247 -20.03 5.97 37.12
CA ASP A 247 -18.71 5.84 37.73
C ASP A 247 -17.63 5.47 36.70
N TYR A 248 -18.02 4.81 35.61
CA TYR A 248 -17.16 4.39 34.51
C TYR A 248 -16.32 5.54 33.90
N GLY A 249 -16.88 6.76 33.86
CA GLY A 249 -16.25 7.93 33.23
C GLY A 249 -15.60 8.92 34.20
N LYS A 250 -15.70 8.70 35.52
CA LYS A 250 -15.34 9.72 36.53
C LYS A 250 -13.85 10.07 36.57
N ASN A 251 -12.97 9.15 36.16
CA ASN A 251 -11.52 9.42 36.12
C ASN A 251 -11.02 10.01 34.80
N ARG A 252 -11.90 10.27 33.83
CA ARG A 252 -11.52 10.85 32.54
C ARG A 252 -11.23 12.34 32.66
N ALA A 253 -9.98 12.73 32.47
CA ALA A 253 -9.55 14.11 32.37
C ALA A 253 -9.61 14.61 30.92
N LEU A 254 -9.48 15.93 30.74
CA LEU A 254 -9.52 16.55 29.43
C LEU A 254 -8.27 16.20 28.62
N ILE A 255 -8.48 15.61 27.45
CA ILE A 255 -7.47 15.41 26.42
C ILE A 255 -7.93 16.08 25.14
N SER A 256 -7.01 16.73 24.44
CA SER A 256 -7.22 17.29 23.11
C SER A 256 -6.15 16.74 22.17
N TRP A 257 -6.58 16.27 21.00
CA TRP A 257 -5.69 15.76 19.96
C TRP A 257 -5.92 16.54 18.66
N PHE A 258 -4.85 17.08 18.09
CA PHE A 258 -4.97 17.95 16.92
C PHE A 258 -3.63 18.09 16.19
N SER A 259 -3.71 18.58 14.96
CA SER A 259 -2.55 19.08 14.22
C SER A 259 -2.69 20.59 14.09
N VAL A 260 -1.64 21.35 14.43
CA VAL A 260 -1.64 22.80 14.22
C VAL A 260 -1.70 23.07 12.72
N ALA A 261 -2.79 23.68 12.26
CA ALA A 261 -2.95 23.98 10.85
C ALA A 261 -1.86 24.95 10.38
N ARG A 262 -1.31 24.70 9.18
CA ARG A 262 -0.25 25.53 8.57
C ARG A 262 -0.63 27.01 8.47
N LEU A 263 -1.93 27.33 8.41
CA LEU A 263 -2.40 28.72 8.41
C LEU A 263 -1.93 29.51 9.65
N PHE A 264 -1.69 28.85 10.79
CA PHE A 264 -1.25 29.50 12.02
C PHE A 264 0.27 29.69 12.08
N THR A 265 1.04 28.78 11.49
CA THR A 265 2.51 28.76 11.63
C THR A 265 3.27 29.24 10.39
N GLN A 266 2.61 29.34 9.24
CA GLN A 266 3.24 29.73 7.98
C GLN A 266 3.68 31.21 8.02
N ARG A 267 4.98 31.43 7.76
CA ARG A 267 5.53 32.78 7.61
C ARG A 267 4.79 33.52 6.49
N ASN A 268 4.23 34.68 6.81
CA ASN A 268 3.50 35.58 5.89
C ASN A 268 2.12 35.10 5.40
N SER A 269 1.46 34.18 6.09
CA SER A 269 0.06 33.90 5.79
C SER A 269 -0.80 35.16 6.01
N SER A 270 -1.70 35.42 5.06
CA SER A 270 -2.67 36.52 5.09
C SER A 270 -3.93 36.16 5.88
N THR A 271 -4.14 34.87 6.17
CA THR A 271 -5.32 34.35 6.88
C THR A 271 -5.05 34.09 8.36
N THR A 272 -3.80 34.17 8.81
CA THR A 272 -3.46 34.06 10.24
C THR A 272 -4.08 35.21 11.02
N PRO A 273 -4.84 34.95 12.10
CA PRO A 273 -5.35 36.01 12.97
C PRO A 273 -4.24 36.95 13.47
N GLN A 274 -4.51 38.25 13.47
CA GLN A 274 -3.50 39.29 13.73
C GLN A 274 -2.85 39.16 15.12
N HIS A 275 -3.59 38.69 16.13
CA HIS A 275 -3.06 38.48 17.48
C HIS A 275 -2.03 37.34 17.55
N ILE A 276 -2.19 36.28 16.75
CA ILE A 276 -1.21 35.18 16.65
C ILE A 276 -0.03 35.61 15.79
N LYS A 277 -0.31 36.28 14.66
CA LYS A 277 0.72 36.73 13.72
C LYS A 277 1.74 37.68 14.35
N ASN A 278 1.29 38.51 15.30
CA ASN A 278 2.14 39.48 15.99
C ASN A 278 2.83 38.90 17.24
N ASP A 279 2.39 37.74 17.74
CA ASP A 279 2.96 37.09 18.91
C ASP A 279 4.09 36.14 18.52
N LYS A 280 5.32 36.69 18.50
CA LYS A 280 6.52 35.91 18.17
C LYS A 280 6.85 34.86 19.22
N ASP A 281 6.46 35.08 20.48
CA ASP A 281 6.76 34.14 21.57
C ASP A 281 5.87 32.90 21.42
N GLN A 282 4.59 33.09 21.06
CA GLN A 282 3.69 31.98 20.75
C GLN A 282 4.15 31.19 19.52
N LEU A 283 4.55 31.86 18.43
CA LEU A 283 4.98 31.20 17.18
C LEU A 283 6.34 30.51 17.28
N SER A 284 7.19 30.94 18.20
CA SER A 284 8.50 30.31 18.47
C SER A 284 8.44 29.20 19.52
N ASN A 285 7.29 29.02 20.17
CA ASN A 285 7.09 27.96 21.16
C ASN A 285 7.21 26.56 20.51
N HIS A 286 8.06 25.69 21.06
CA HIS A 286 8.30 24.34 20.57
C HIS A 286 7.04 23.48 20.49
N PHE A 287 6.03 23.75 21.31
CA PHE A 287 4.76 23.02 21.31
C PHE A 287 3.79 23.43 20.19
N VAL A 288 4.03 24.57 19.52
CA VAL A 288 3.11 25.15 18.51
C VAL A 288 3.81 25.38 17.17
N ARG A 289 5.12 25.63 17.18
CA ARG A 289 5.88 25.96 15.98
C ARG A 289 5.84 24.84 14.95
N GLN A 290 6.04 25.23 13.71
CA GLN A 290 6.24 24.28 12.62
C GLN A 290 7.56 23.52 12.81
N ILE A 291 7.52 22.21 12.57
CA ILE A 291 8.69 21.33 12.65
C ILE A 291 9.24 21.17 11.24
N ASN A 292 10.50 21.56 11.02
CA ASN A 292 11.13 21.34 9.72
C ASN A 292 11.58 19.89 9.61
N GLU A 293 11.46 19.31 8.42
CA GLU A 293 11.88 17.93 8.17
C GLU A 293 13.38 17.73 8.43
N SER A 294 14.20 18.76 8.18
CA SER A 294 15.63 18.75 8.47
C SER A 294 15.98 18.67 9.96
N GLU A 295 15.04 18.95 10.87
CA GLU A 295 15.26 18.81 12.32
C GLU A 295 15.23 17.33 12.75
N ILE A 296 14.41 16.51 12.08
CA ILE A 296 14.30 15.07 12.36
C ILE A 296 15.22 14.27 11.41
N TYR A 297 15.28 14.66 10.13
CA TYR A 297 16.00 13.96 9.08
C TYR A 297 17.02 14.89 8.38
N PRO A 298 18.11 15.28 9.05
CA PRO A 298 19.06 16.28 8.53
C PRO A 298 19.78 15.85 7.24
N ASN A 299 19.93 14.54 7.01
CA ASN A 299 20.63 13.99 5.85
C ASN A 299 19.69 13.67 4.67
N ARG A 300 18.38 13.91 4.81
CA ARG A 300 17.41 13.66 3.74
C ARG A 300 17.39 14.84 2.78
N THR A 301 17.59 14.56 1.49
CA THR A 301 17.42 15.59 0.46
C THR A 301 15.94 15.74 0.15
N ILE A 302 15.40 16.93 0.36
CA ILE A 302 14.00 17.25 0.08
C ILE A 302 13.92 17.80 -1.35
N PRO A 303 13.14 17.19 -2.26
CA PRO A 303 12.90 17.75 -3.58
C PRO A 303 12.33 19.18 -3.50
N THR A 304 12.67 20.03 -4.45
CA THR A 304 12.22 21.44 -4.47
C THR A 304 10.69 21.61 -4.57
N THR A 305 9.97 20.56 -4.95
CA THR A 305 8.51 20.54 -5.07
C THR A 305 7.80 20.16 -3.75
N ASP A 306 8.54 19.60 -2.79
CA ASP A 306 7.96 19.02 -1.59
C ASP A 306 7.93 20.02 -0.43
N VAL A 307 6.98 19.81 0.49
CA VAL A 307 6.85 20.65 1.68
C VAL A 307 7.87 20.20 2.72
N SER A 308 8.83 21.06 3.05
CA SER A 308 9.93 20.75 3.97
C SER A 308 9.55 20.70 5.46
N THR A 309 8.28 20.46 5.79
CA THR A 309 7.78 20.58 7.17
C THR A 309 6.85 19.43 7.51
N ILE A 310 6.97 18.94 8.73
CA ILE A 310 6.22 17.80 9.24
C ILE A 310 5.07 18.32 10.11
N SER A 311 3.86 17.79 9.89
CA SER A 311 2.72 18.02 10.76
C SER A 311 2.61 16.87 11.75
N GLY A 312 2.85 17.14 13.03
CA GLY A 312 2.72 16.15 14.10
C GLY A 312 1.28 16.01 14.62
N LEU A 313 1.01 14.87 15.25
CA LEU A 313 -0.14 14.67 16.14
C LEU A 313 0.20 15.29 17.50
N ASN A 314 -0.42 16.43 17.84
CA ASN A 314 -0.25 17.06 19.14
C ASN A 314 -1.27 16.48 20.11
N LEU A 315 -0.81 16.13 21.30
CA LEU A 315 -1.63 15.65 22.40
C LEU A 315 -1.48 16.63 23.57
N SER A 316 -2.57 17.30 23.94
CA SER A 316 -2.61 18.15 25.14
C SER A 316 -3.47 17.47 26.19
N PHE A 317 -2.87 17.12 27.31
CA PHE A 317 -3.54 16.46 28.43
C PHE A 317 -3.59 17.37 29.66
N TYR A 318 -4.80 17.58 30.19
CA TYR A 318 -5.06 18.47 31.31
C TYR A 318 -5.64 17.66 32.48
N PRO A 319 -4.80 17.04 33.32
CA PRO A 319 -5.24 16.09 34.36
C PRO A 319 -6.09 16.72 35.47
N THR A 320 -6.02 18.04 35.63
CA THR A 320 -6.83 18.82 36.59
C THR A 320 -8.15 19.30 36.01
N GLN A 321 -8.37 19.16 34.70
CA GLN A 321 -9.59 19.61 34.02
C GLN A 321 -10.49 18.42 33.70
N ARG A 322 -11.80 18.63 33.85
CA ARG A 322 -12.81 17.62 33.58
C ARG A 322 -12.87 17.29 32.08
N GLY A 323 -12.77 16.00 31.74
CA GLY A 323 -12.94 15.52 30.38
C GLY A 323 -14.40 15.34 29.96
N PRO A 324 -14.65 14.99 28.69
CA PRO A 324 -15.99 14.71 28.18
C PRO A 324 -16.70 13.59 28.97
N TYR A 325 -17.98 13.80 29.30
CA TYR A 325 -18.84 12.84 30.02
C TYR A 325 -18.28 12.35 31.36
N ASN A 326 -17.37 13.11 31.98
CA ASN A 326 -16.96 12.90 33.36
C ASN A 326 -17.95 13.61 34.30
N LEU A 327 -18.59 12.83 35.18
CA LEU A 327 -19.59 13.30 36.16
C LEU A 327 -19.09 13.17 37.61
N ASP A 328 -17.79 13.36 37.83
CA ASP A 328 -17.20 13.39 39.17
C ASP A 328 -17.46 14.73 39.87
N ALA A 329 -18.40 14.73 40.81
CA ALA A 329 -18.65 15.85 41.71
C ALA A 329 -18.02 15.65 43.10
N THR A 330 -17.43 14.47 43.37
CA THR A 330 -17.00 14.09 44.72
C THR A 330 -15.50 14.26 44.91
N ASN A 331 -14.68 14.05 43.88
CA ASN A 331 -13.23 14.26 43.94
C ASN A 331 -12.83 15.49 43.10
N ILE A 332 -13.30 16.65 43.53
CA ILE A 332 -12.99 17.98 42.97
C ILE A 332 -12.49 18.96 44.04
N GLY A 333 -11.69 19.94 43.65
CA GLY A 333 -11.28 21.08 44.48
C GLY A 333 -12.38 22.13 44.63
N THR A 334 -12.13 23.14 45.46
CA THR A 334 -13.05 24.29 45.68
C THR A 334 -13.19 25.21 44.47
N ASP A 335 -12.28 25.08 43.50
CA ASP A 335 -12.28 25.77 42.21
C ASP A 335 -12.91 24.93 41.08
N GLY A 336 -13.41 23.74 41.39
CA GLY A 336 -13.95 22.79 40.41
C GLY A 336 -12.90 21.99 39.63
N SER A 337 -11.62 22.12 39.97
CA SER A 337 -10.56 21.27 39.41
C SER A 337 -10.69 19.82 39.89
N LEU A 338 -10.24 18.85 39.10
CA LEU A 338 -10.23 17.44 39.52
C LEU A 338 -9.18 17.22 40.64
N SER A 339 -9.62 16.64 41.76
CA SER A 339 -8.71 16.15 42.80
C SER A 339 -7.94 14.92 42.31
N ASN A 340 -6.70 14.75 42.78
CA ASN A 340 -5.81 13.63 42.46
C ASN A 340 -5.52 13.45 40.95
N PRO A 341 -4.83 14.42 40.31
CA PRO A 341 -4.51 14.37 38.87
C PRO A 341 -3.73 13.12 38.46
N SER A 342 -2.94 12.51 39.36
CA SER A 342 -2.16 11.29 39.10
C SER A 342 -3.01 10.03 38.89
N LYS A 343 -4.28 10.04 39.28
CA LYS A 343 -5.22 8.92 39.04
C LYS A 343 -6.12 9.15 37.83
N ARG A 344 -6.00 10.30 37.16
CA ARG A 344 -6.83 10.65 36.01
C ARG A 344 -6.17 10.18 34.73
N TRP A 345 -7.00 9.87 33.73
CA TRP A 345 -6.54 9.42 32.43
C TRP A 345 -7.22 10.19 31.30
N GLY A 346 -6.56 10.25 30.15
CA GLY A 346 -7.13 10.76 28.91
C GLY A 346 -6.67 9.85 27.79
N GLY A 347 -7.59 9.45 26.92
CA GLY A 347 -7.29 8.45 25.89
C GLY A 347 -7.98 8.77 24.58
N ILE A 348 -7.29 8.40 23.50
CA ILE A 348 -7.81 8.40 22.15
C ILE A 348 -7.66 7.00 21.58
N MET A 349 -8.58 6.59 20.71
CA MET A 349 -8.53 5.30 20.04
C MET A 349 -8.78 5.47 18.55
N ARG A 350 -8.31 4.50 17.76
CA ARG A 350 -8.57 4.44 16.32
C ARG A 350 -8.65 2.99 15.88
N LYS A 351 -9.35 2.75 14.77
CA LYS A 351 -9.24 1.48 14.06
C LYS A 351 -7.93 1.41 13.28
N LEU A 352 -7.40 0.20 13.15
CA LEU A 352 -6.33 -0.13 12.22
C LEU A 352 -6.95 -0.91 11.07
N GLU A 353 -6.69 -0.49 9.83
CA GLU A 353 -7.24 -1.17 8.64
C GLU A 353 -6.60 -2.55 8.45
N THR A 354 -5.34 -2.71 8.84
CA THR A 354 -4.65 -3.99 8.88
C THR A 354 -4.86 -4.64 10.24
N THR A 355 -5.61 -5.73 10.29
CA THR A 355 -5.88 -6.48 11.53
C THR A 355 -4.92 -7.63 11.76
N ASP A 356 -4.42 -8.25 10.69
CA ASP A 356 -3.45 -9.36 10.74
C ASP A 356 -2.02 -8.82 10.70
N PHE A 357 -1.45 -8.58 11.89
CA PHE A 357 -0.09 -8.08 12.06
C PHE A 357 0.98 -9.10 11.68
N GLU A 358 0.67 -10.40 11.77
CA GLU A 358 1.60 -11.49 11.44
C GLU A 358 1.83 -11.55 9.93
N THR A 359 0.74 -11.55 9.16
CA THR A 359 0.82 -11.53 7.69
C THR A 359 1.39 -10.22 7.17
N ALA A 360 1.08 -9.10 7.83
CA ALA A 360 1.62 -7.79 7.47
C ALA A 360 3.04 -7.52 8.01
N ASN A 361 3.61 -8.44 8.80
CA ASN A 361 4.94 -8.34 9.41
C ASN A 361 5.16 -7.02 10.17
N ILE A 362 4.21 -6.61 11.00
CA ILE A 362 4.32 -5.39 11.81
C ILE A 362 5.19 -5.66 13.04
N GLY A 363 6.37 -5.04 13.09
CA GLY A 363 7.34 -5.27 14.17
C GLY A 363 7.41 -4.18 15.25
N TYR A 364 7.14 -2.92 14.92
CA TYR A 364 7.41 -1.79 15.81
C TYR A 364 6.36 -0.69 15.68
N ILE A 365 6.07 -0.01 16.79
CA ILE A 365 5.52 1.34 16.77
C ILE A 365 6.71 2.29 16.86
N GLU A 366 6.91 3.11 15.83
CA GLU A 366 7.93 4.14 15.80
C GLU A 366 7.27 5.52 15.87
N PHE A 367 7.75 6.36 16.78
CA PHE A 367 7.31 7.75 16.89
C PHE A 367 8.43 8.64 17.41
N TRP A 368 8.38 9.91 17.00
CA TRP A 368 9.25 10.96 17.50
C TRP A 368 8.43 11.83 18.45
N MET A 369 8.85 11.88 19.71
CA MET A 369 8.24 12.73 20.72
C MET A 369 9.18 13.88 21.05
N LEU A 370 8.68 15.11 20.96
CA LEU A 370 9.37 16.27 21.50
C LEU A 370 9.51 16.09 23.02
N ASP A 371 10.67 16.40 23.58
CA ASP A 371 10.85 16.45 25.03
C ASP A 371 9.82 17.39 25.66
N PRO A 372 8.83 16.88 26.43
CA PRO A 372 7.78 17.70 27.00
C PRO A 372 8.30 18.65 28.08
N PHE A 373 9.54 18.46 28.56
CA PHE A 373 10.18 19.25 29.61
C PHE A 373 11.20 20.27 29.05
N VAL A 374 11.19 20.54 27.74
CA VAL A 374 12.15 21.44 27.06
C VAL A 374 12.26 22.84 27.67
N TYR A 375 11.24 23.31 28.39
CA TYR A 375 11.20 24.62 29.05
C TYR A 375 11.42 24.58 30.57
N ASP A 376 11.71 23.41 31.16
CA ASP A 376 11.89 23.25 32.60
C ASP A 376 13.27 23.75 33.05
N THR A 377 13.29 24.98 33.54
CA THR A 377 14.53 25.68 33.91
C THR A 377 14.95 25.44 35.35
N THR A 378 14.02 25.09 36.25
CA THR A 378 14.31 24.91 37.68
C THR A 378 14.51 23.43 38.07
N ALA A 379 15.27 23.19 39.16
CA ALA A 379 15.50 21.84 39.68
C ALA A 379 14.20 21.17 40.18
N VAL A 380 13.22 21.95 40.66
CA VAL A 380 11.92 21.45 41.11
C VAL A 380 11.05 21.02 39.93
N GLN A 381 11.05 21.78 38.83
CA GLN A 381 10.35 21.40 37.60
C GLN A 381 10.95 20.13 36.99
N ARG A 382 12.28 20.06 36.90
CA ARG A 382 13.00 18.87 36.42
C ARG A 382 12.87 17.63 37.32
N ALA A 383 12.47 17.80 38.58
CA ALA A 383 12.19 16.69 39.49
C ALA A 383 10.77 16.10 39.30
N ASN A 384 9.93 16.71 38.46
CA ASN A 384 8.64 16.14 38.08
C ASN A 384 8.87 14.86 37.26
N ALA A 385 8.44 13.71 37.77
CA ALA A 385 8.58 12.42 37.11
C ALA A 385 7.69 12.27 35.85
N GLY A 386 6.83 13.26 35.57
CA GLY A 386 5.93 13.23 34.43
C GLY A 386 4.72 12.32 34.66
N GLY A 387 4.23 11.71 33.58
CA GLY A 387 3.15 10.74 33.60
C GLY A 387 3.45 9.57 32.66
N ASP A 388 2.55 8.58 32.65
CA ASP A 388 2.72 7.37 31.85
C ASP A 388 1.93 7.45 30.54
N LEU A 389 2.55 7.04 29.43
CA LEU A 389 1.89 6.87 28.13
C LEU A 389 1.70 5.38 27.85
N TYR A 390 0.45 4.99 27.58
CA TYR A 390 0.09 3.61 27.27
C TYR A 390 -0.33 3.48 25.81
N PHE A 391 0.15 2.43 25.15
CA PHE A 391 -0.31 2.00 23.83
C PHE A 391 -1.05 0.68 23.97
N ASN A 392 -2.38 0.73 23.90
CA ASN A 392 -3.21 -0.48 23.91
C ASN A 392 -3.42 -0.96 22.47
N LEU A 393 -2.89 -2.14 22.15
CA LEU A 393 -3.06 -2.79 20.84
C LEU A 393 -3.90 -4.06 20.99
N GLY A 394 -4.72 -4.33 19.99
CA GLY A 394 -5.59 -5.51 19.93
C GLY A 394 -7.07 -5.13 20.08
N ASN A 395 -7.81 -5.96 20.80
CA ASN A 395 -9.26 -5.80 20.95
C ASN A 395 -9.57 -4.78 22.05
N VAL A 396 -9.80 -3.53 21.65
CA VAL A 396 -10.24 -2.44 22.53
C VAL A 396 -11.75 -2.24 22.36
N SER A 397 -12.44 -1.91 23.46
CA SER A 397 -13.88 -1.63 23.39
C SER A 397 -14.14 -0.33 22.63
N GLU A 398 -15.07 -0.36 21.68
CA GLU A 398 -15.56 0.85 20.98
C GLU A 398 -16.65 1.59 21.76
N ASP A 399 -17.06 1.07 22.92
CA ASP A 399 -18.15 1.62 23.74
C ASP A 399 -17.62 2.72 24.69
N ILE A 400 -17.68 3.97 24.21
CA ILE A 400 -17.15 5.16 24.91
C ILE A 400 -18.03 5.53 26.12
N LEU A 401 -19.34 5.42 25.98
CA LEU A 401 -20.33 5.64 27.04
C LEU A 401 -20.96 4.30 27.37
N LYS A 402 -20.24 3.52 28.20
CA LYS A 402 -20.50 2.09 28.35
C LYS A 402 -21.92 1.78 28.81
N ASP A 403 -22.77 1.43 27.87
CA ASP A 403 -24.17 1.03 28.06
C ASP A 403 -24.57 -0.16 27.17
N GLY A 404 -23.63 -0.67 26.35
CA GLY A 404 -23.84 -1.81 25.46
C GLY A 404 -24.69 -1.50 24.23
N LYS A 405 -24.97 -0.22 23.95
CA LYS A 405 -25.77 0.21 22.80
C LYS A 405 -24.88 0.97 21.81
N LYS A 406 -25.19 0.83 20.52
CA LYS A 406 -24.51 1.58 19.47
C LYS A 406 -25.16 2.96 19.34
N PHE A 407 -24.50 3.98 19.86
CA PHE A 407 -24.90 5.36 19.61
C PHE A 407 -24.40 5.86 18.24
N PHE A 408 -25.25 6.62 17.55
CA PHE A 408 -24.90 7.36 16.35
C PHE A 408 -25.85 8.55 16.20
N GLU A 409 -25.27 9.75 16.13
CA GLU A 409 -25.99 11.03 16.16
C GLU A 409 -27.05 11.18 15.07
N ASN A 410 -26.72 10.73 13.86
CA ASN A 410 -27.63 10.79 12.72
C ASN A 410 -28.84 9.84 12.82
N GLY A 411 -28.88 8.97 13.84
CA GLY A 411 -30.02 8.15 14.17
C GLY A 411 -31.09 8.86 15.00
N LEU A 412 -30.78 10.03 15.56
CA LEU A 412 -31.70 10.77 16.41
C LEU A 412 -32.88 11.32 15.59
N PRO A 413 -34.11 11.26 16.14
CA PRO A 413 -35.31 11.67 15.42
C PRO A 413 -35.40 13.19 15.26
N ILE A 414 -35.44 13.64 14.01
CA ILE A 414 -35.68 15.07 13.69
C ILE A 414 -37.11 15.54 14.04
N ASN A 415 -38.07 14.60 14.12
CA ASN A 415 -39.47 14.90 14.42
C ASN A 415 -39.79 14.82 15.93
N GLY A 416 -38.78 14.58 16.79
CA GLY A 416 -38.97 14.48 18.24
C GLY A 416 -39.74 13.23 18.71
N ASP A 417 -39.85 12.20 17.87
CA ASP A 417 -40.56 10.96 18.20
C ASP A 417 -39.77 10.12 19.23
N ALA A 418 -40.18 10.22 20.49
CA ALA A 418 -39.59 9.51 21.62
C ALA A 418 -39.67 7.98 21.51
N SER A 419 -40.54 7.42 20.67
CA SER A 419 -40.64 5.96 20.50
C SER A 419 -39.40 5.36 19.84
N THR A 420 -38.67 6.17 19.08
CA THR A 420 -37.51 5.79 18.27
C THR A 420 -36.17 5.83 19.02
N VAL A 421 -36.20 6.29 20.27
CA VAL A 421 -35.04 6.38 21.17
C VAL A 421 -35.26 5.51 22.42
N GLU A 422 -34.15 5.11 23.03
CA GLU A 422 -34.08 4.42 24.32
C GLU A 422 -33.23 5.26 25.26
N GLU A 423 -33.63 5.38 26.52
CA GLU A 423 -32.85 6.11 27.52
C GLU A 423 -31.90 5.15 28.27
N THR A 424 -30.64 5.54 28.39
CA THR A 424 -29.60 4.85 29.18
C THR A 424 -29.17 5.75 30.34
N VAL A 425 -28.26 5.30 31.20
CA VAL A 425 -27.76 6.16 32.30
C VAL A 425 -27.08 7.44 31.77
N TRP A 426 -26.56 7.40 30.54
CA TRP A 426 -25.81 8.47 29.92
C TRP A 426 -26.67 9.48 29.16
N GLY A 427 -27.80 9.04 28.61
CA GLY A 427 -28.68 9.89 27.82
C GLY A 427 -29.61 9.09 26.91
N LYS A 428 -29.72 9.47 25.63
CA LYS A 428 -30.64 8.89 24.65
C LYS A 428 -29.89 8.21 23.51
N VAL A 429 -30.29 7.00 23.17
CA VAL A 429 -29.70 6.20 22.09
C VAL A 429 -30.78 5.83 21.06
N PRO A 430 -30.53 5.97 19.75
CA PRO A 430 -31.49 5.57 18.73
C PRO A 430 -31.69 4.04 18.69
N LYS A 431 -32.94 3.59 18.57
CA LYS A 431 -33.29 2.16 18.41
C LYS A 431 -33.15 1.63 16.99
N ARG A 432 -33.03 2.53 16.01
CA ARG A 432 -32.96 2.19 14.60
C ARG A 432 -31.58 1.61 14.26
N GLN A 433 -31.51 0.78 13.22
CA GLN A 433 -30.22 0.32 12.70
C GLN A 433 -29.58 1.42 11.85
N SER A 434 -28.30 1.69 12.07
CA SER A 434 -27.53 2.61 11.23
C SER A 434 -27.29 1.99 9.85
N THR A 435 -27.81 2.60 8.80
CA THR A 435 -27.59 2.19 7.40
C THR A 435 -26.47 2.98 6.73
N VAL A 436 -26.42 4.29 6.99
CA VAL A 436 -25.41 5.24 6.50
C VAL A 436 -25.06 6.19 7.63
N ILE A 437 -23.78 6.60 7.72
CA ILE A 437 -23.32 7.63 8.66
C ILE A 437 -23.35 8.98 7.93
N ALA A 438 -24.52 9.61 7.92
CA ALA A 438 -24.73 10.93 7.34
C ALA A 438 -25.91 11.61 8.03
N PHE A 439 -25.76 12.90 8.34
CA PHE A 439 -26.84 13.72 8.90
C PHE A 439 -27.98 13.91 7.89
N ASP A 440 -29.20 14.04 8.41
CA ASP A 440 -30.37 14.38 7.62
C ASP A 440 -30.35 15.87 7.25
N ASP A 441 -30.48 16.18 5.96
CA ASP A 441 -30.46 17.54 5.42
C ASP A 441 -31.83 18.04 4.95
N SER A 442 -32.91 17.29 5.22
CA SER A 442 -34.29 17.61 4.81
C SER A 442 -34.74 19.02 5.20
N ASN A 443 -34.34 19.50 6.39
CA ASN A 443 -34.59 20.86 6.87
C ASN A 443 -33.29 21.66 7.11
N GLY A 444 -32.21 21.30 6.40
CA GLY A 444 -30.92 21.97 6.51
C GLY A 444 -30.37 22.00 7.94
N ALA A 445 -29.91 23.18 8.38
CA ALA A 445 -29.27 23.39 9.69
C ALA A 445 -30.18 23.03 10.88
N ALA A 446 -31.51 23.07 10.74
CA ALA A 446 -32.43 22.75 11.82
C ALA A 446 -32.43 21.25 12.15
N SER A 447 -32.44 20.39 11.13
CA SER A 447 -32.32 18.93 11.31
C SER A 447 -30.96 18.56 11.92
N ARG A 448 -29.88 19.17 11.42
CA ARG A 448 -28.52 18.92 11.93
C ARG A 448 -28.37 19.30 13.40
N LYS A 449 -28.94 20.43 13.85
CA LYS A 449 -28.90 20.86 15.25
C LYS A 449 -29.57 19.87 16.22
N LEU A 450 -30.54 19.09 15.76
CA LEU A 450 -31.22 18.06 16.56
C LEU A 450 -30.45 16.74 16.59
N GLN A 451 -29.54 16.52 15.63
CA GLN A 451 -28.76 15.29 15.52
C GLN A 451 -27.33 15.45 16.08
N ASP A 452 -26.67 16.57 15.79
CA ASP A 452 -25.32 16.93 16.28
C ASP A 452 -25.39 17.45 17.72
N VAL A 453 -25.39 16.51 18.67
CA VAL A 453 -25.63 16.77 20.10
C VAL A 453 -24.62 16.07 21.02
N GLY A 454 -23.66 15.34 20.46
CA GLY A 454 -22.66 14.55 21.19
C GLY A 454 -23.06 13.10 21.44
N LEU A 455 -22.15 12.35 22.06
CA LEU A 455 -22.23 10.91 22.31
C LEU A 455 -23.37 10.48 23.24
N ASN A 456 -23.92 11.38 24.05
CA ASN A 456 -25.04 11.07 24.94
C ASN A 456 -26.41 11.27 24.29
N GLY A 457 -26.48 11.81 23.07
CA GLY A 457 -27.75 12.06 22.39
C GLY A 457 -28.64 13.10 23.05
N LEU A 458 -28.09 13.96 23.92
CA LEU A 458 -28.82 15.01 24.62
C LEU A 458 -28.33 16.38 24.15
N SER A 459 -29.24 17.24 23.73
CA SER A 459 -28.91 18.65 23.57
C SER A 459 -28.54 19.28 24.92
N LYS A 460 -27.79 20.38 24.88
CA LYS A 460 -27.40 21.13 26.09
C LYS A 460 -28.58 21.43 27.03
N ASP A 461 -29.75 21.78 26.48
CA ASP A 461 -30.94 22.10 27.27
C ASP A 461 -31.58 20.85 27.89
N GLU A 462 -31.41 19.69 27.26
CA GLU A 462 -31.85 18.40 27.80
C GLU A 462 -30.90 17.87 28.87
N GLU A 463 -29.58 18.06 28.73
CA GLU A 463 -28.62 17.72 29.77
C GLU A 463 -28.97 18.36 31.11
N PHE A 464 -29.38 19.64 31.14
CA PHE A 464 -29.77 20.30 32.39
C PHE A 464 -30.99 19.67 33.08
N LYS A 465 -31.84 18.96 32.32
CA LYS A 465 -33.08 18.33 32.81
C LYS A 465 -32.94 16.83 33.04
N PHE A 466 -31.95 16.19 32.43
CA PHE A 466 -31.79 14.75 32.48
C PHE A 466 -31.27 14.31 33.86
N PRO A 467 -31.89 13.31 34.52
CA PRO A 467 -31.67 13.00 35.94
C PRO A 467 -30.19 12.84 36.33
N THR A 468 -29.41 12.14 35.51
CA THR A 468 -27.97 11.91 35.73
C THR A 468 -27.18 13.22 35.89
N TYR A 469 -27.40 14.18 34.99
CA TYR A 469 -26.69 15.45 34.99
C TYR A 469 -27.26 16.43 36.01
N THR A 470 -28.57 16.42 36.26
CA THR A 470 -29.19 17.20 37.34
C THR A 470 -28.67 16.78 38.72
N ASN A 471 -28.52 15.47 38.95
CA ASN A 471 -27.94 14.93 40.18
C ASN A 471 -26.46 15.33 40.34
N TYR A 472 -25.69 15.24 39.24
CA TYR A 472 -24.31 15.73 39.21
C TYR A 472 -24.22 17.22 39.56
N LEU A 473 -25.02 18.08 38.91
CA LEU A 473 -25.02 19.53 39.17
C LEU A 473 -25.43 19.87 40.60
N THR A 474 -26.39 19.14 41.18
CA THR A 474 -26.83 19.34 42.56
C THR A 474 -25.71 19.00 43.53
N THR A 475 -25.03 17.86 43.32
CA THR A 475 -23.87 17.44 44.14
C THR A 475 -22.71 18.42 43.98
N LEU A 476 -22.45 18.88 42.75
CA LEU A 476 -21.40 19.86 42.45
C LEU A 476 -21.64 21.18 43.19
N ARG A 477 -22.88 21.70 43.17
CA ARG A 477 -23.28 22.94 43.86
C ARG A 477 -23.28 22.84 45.38
N GLN A 478 -23.39 21.64 45.94
CA GLN A 478 -23.26 21.44 47.39
C GLN A 478 -21.81 21.50 47.84
N LYS A 479 -20.88 21.26 46.92
CA LYS A 479 -19.45 21.15 47.23
C LYS A 479 -18.66 22.42 46.95
N LEU A 480 -19.03 23.14 45.89
CA LEU A 480 -18.54 24.50 45.59
C LEU A 480 -19.34 25.52 46.39
#